data_AF-A0A956R071-F1
#
_entry.id   AF-A0A956R071-F1
#
_cell.length_a   1.000
_cell.length_b   1.000
_cell.length_c   1.000
_cell.angle_alpha   90.00
_cell.angle_beta   90.00
_cell.angle_gamma   90.00
#
_symmetry.space_group_name_H-M   'P 1'
#
loop_
_entity.id
_entity.type
_entity.pdbx_description
1 polymer ?
#
loop_
_entity_poly.entity_id
_entity_poly.type
_entity_poly.pdbx_seq_one_letter_code
_entity_poly.pdbx_strand_id
1 'polypeptide(L)'
;TRLDDFLFGDSVNVQDIACNDICALDEIATKPTTTEFDPTPTPRAWLEGFDGGNNLLGDLDVASALACLLPQGVNGCGFESQLESSYLALLRSNIVDELNYGFLRSEAALLVLIVSDEADCSYNKDWETIFAADGNKAFWSDPNASFPTSAVCWNAGVECLGDPSKYSSCSAVNKDVDGNSTNTPSAAVLHPLSRYQGLLSELAADKPALRVALIGGVNANGIPTYADAGMIDPSFQDSFGIGPSCIADDPFLPGNSIKAVPPVRMLEVSKSWGGDVASVCADSFIAALGEIASAFVSDC
;
A
#
# COMPACT_ATOMS: atom_id res chain seq x y z
N THR A 1 6.70 -12.83 -18.32
CA THR A 1 7.55 -13.04 -17.12
C THR A 1 7.32 -11.85 -16.19
N ARG A 2 7.69 -11.88 -14.90
CA ARG A 2 7.52 -10.70 -14.03
C ARG A 2 8.27 -9.46 -14.54
N LEU A 3 9.31 -9.65 -15.36
CA LEU A 3 10.04 -8.55 -15.98
C LEU A 3 9.17 -7.69 -16.91
N ASP A 4 8.08 -8.22 -17.45
CA ASP A 4 7.13 -7.46 -18.28
C ASP A 4 6.30 -6.47 -17.45
N ASP A 5 6.21 -6.67 -16.13
CA ASP A 5 5.53 -5.75 -15.21
C ASP A 5 6.33 -4.44 -15.01
N PHE A 6 7.62 -4.43 -15.39
CA PHE A 6 8.51 -3.26 -15.29
C PHE A 6 8.63 -2.49 -16.62
N LEU A 7 7.78 -2.82 -17.59
CA LEU A 7 7.63 -2.12 -18.86
C LEU A 7 6.25 -1.47 -18.90
N PHE A 8 6.19 -0.14 -19.00
CA PHE A 8 4.92 0.57 -19.19
C PHE A 8 4.86 1.18 -20.58
N GLY A 9 4.02 0.57 -21.43
CA GLY A 9 3.94 0.89 -22.86
C GLY A 9 5.29 0.72 -23.57
N ASP A 10 5.50 1.50 -24.63
CA ASP A 10 6.75 1.49 -25.40
C ASP A 10 7.79 2.52 -24.89
N SER A 11 7.45 3.29 -23.84
CA SER A 11 8.21 4.49 -23.45
C SER A 11 8.86 4.45 -22.07
N VAL A 12 8.43 3.56 -21.17
CA VAL A 12 9.01 3.44 -19.83
C VAL A 12 9.51 2.02 -19.63
N ASN A 13 10.82 1.89 -19.44
CA ASN A 13 11.48 0.63 -19.07
C ASN A 13 12.29 0.87 -17.81
N VAL A 14 11.88 0.23 -16.71
CA VAL A 14 12.57 0.27 -15.41
C VAL A 14 13.07 -1.11 -14.98
N GLN A 15 13.20 -2.06 -15.91
CA GLN A 15 13.62 -3.44 -15.62
C GLN A 15 14.95 -3.50 -14.87
N ASP A 16 15.94 -2.73 -15.31
CA ASP A 16 17.26 -2.73 -14.68
C ASP A 16 17.18 -2.13 -13.28
N ILE A 17 16.74 -0.88 -13.18
CA ILE A 17 16.76 -0.12 -11.93
C ILE A 17 15.82 -0.66 -10.84
N ALA A 18 14.69 -1.25 -11.23
CA ALA A 18 13.68 -1.75 -10.30
C ALA A 18 13.71 -3.28 -10.13
N CYS A 19 14.46 -4.02 -10.96
CA CYS A 19 14.55 -5.48 -10.83
C CYS A 19 15.98 -6.02 -10.98
N ASN A 20 16.63 -5.89 -12.13
CA ASN A 20 17.90 -6.59 -12.40
C ASN A 20 19.07 -6.07 -11.52
N ASP A 21 19.08 -4.79 -11.18
CA ASP A 21 20.11 -4.18 -10.33
C ASP A 21 19.92 -4.54 -8.84
N ILE A 22 18.72 -4.99 -8.47
CA ILE A 22 18.34 -5.34 -7.09
C ILE A 22 18.39 -6.86 -6.89
N CYS A 23 17.94 -7.62 -7.89
CA CYS A 23 17.74 -9.05 -7.83
C CYS A 23 18.69 -9.80 -8.75
N ALA A 24 19.66 -10.49 -8.16
CA ALA A 24 20.57 -11.38 -8.88
C ALA A 24 20.05 -12.82 -9.00
N LEU A 25 18.80 -13.08 -8.61
CA LEU A 25 18.20 -14.42 -8.62
C LEU A 25 17.37 -14.63 -9.89
N ASP A 26 17.69 -15.68 -10.64
CA ASP A 26 16.92 -16.08 -11.83
C ASP A 26 15.54 -16.64 -11.45
N GLU A 27 15.47 -17.38 -10.34
CA GLU A 27 14.24 -17.96 -9.82
C GLU A 27 14.24 -17.98 -8.29
N ILE A 28 13.03 -17.88 -7.72
CA ILE A 28 12.79 -18.09 -6.29
C ILE A 28 11.78 -19.22 -6.19
N ALA A 29 12.24 -20.36 -5.72
CA ALA A 29 11.42 -21.54 -5.53
C ALA A 29 11.40 -21.95 -4.06
N THR A 30 10.22 -22.34 -3.58
CA THR A 30 10.02 -22.79 -2.21
C THR A 30 10.07 -24.31 -2.12
N LYS A 31 10.68 -24.81 -1.06
CA LYS A 31 10.62 -26.24 -0.72
C LYS A 31 9.31 -26.54 0.01
N PRO A 32 8.79 -27.79 -0.08
CA PRO A 32 7.57 -28.15 0.61
C PRO A 32 7.66 -27.99 2.13
N THR A 33 6.69 -27.31 2.74
CA THR A 33 6.52 -27.20 4.20
C THR A 33 5.09 -27.57 4.60
N THR A 34 4.90 -28.02 5.83
CA THR A 34 3.58 -28.25 6.44
C THR A 34 3.08 -26.96 7.10
N THR A 35 1.78 -26.84 7.31
CA THR A 35 1.18 -25.77 8.13
C THR A 35 0.39 -26.38 9.30
N GLU A 36 -0.12 -25.54 10.19
CA GLU A 36 -1.07 -25.94 11.25
C GLU A 36 -2.32 -26.63 10.69
N PHE A 37 -2.73 -26.26 9.48
CA PHE A 37 -3.97 -26.74 8.84
C PHE A 37 -3.74 -27.79 7.75
N ASP A 38 -2.50 -27.93 7.27
CA ASP A 38 -2.13 -28.87 6.21
C ASP A 38 -0.87 -29.68 6.61
N PRO A 39 -1.05 -30.94 7.07
CA PRO A 39 0.06 -31.81 7.44
C PRO A 39 0.79 -32.38 6.22
N THR A 40 0.31 -32.13 5.00
CA THR A 40 0.97 -32.57 3.76
C THR A 40 1.98 -31.51 3.34
N PRO A 41 3.29 -31.82 3.26
CA PRO A 41 4.26 -30.84 2.80
C PRO A 41 3.98 -30.44 1.35
N THR A 42 3.81 -29.14 1.10
CA THR A 42 3.63 -28.58 -0.25
C THR A 42 4.41 -27.26 -0.39
N PRO A 43 4.90 -26.90 -1.59
CA PRO A 43 5.52 -25.59 -1.81
C PRO A 43 4.53 -24.47 -1.51
N ARG A 44 4.97 -23.47 -0.74
CA ARG A 44 4.12 -22.37 -0.29
C ARG A 44 4.32 -21.13 -1.15
N ALA A 45 3.26 -20.32 -1.28
CA ALA A 45 3.26 -19.08 -2.06
C ALA A 45 3.87 -17.88 -1.31
N TRP A 46 4.45 -18.12 -0.14
CA TRP A 46 5.07 -17.11 0.72
C TRP A 46 6.45 -17.55 1.18
N LEU A 47 7.23 -16.61 1.70
CA LEU A 47 8.53 -16.87 2.32
C LEU A 47 8.36 -17.21 3.80
N GLU A 48 9.08 -18.21 4.29
CA GLU A 48 9.08 -18.62 5.70
C GLU A 48 10.51 -18.72 6.21
N GLY A 49 10.79 -18.11 7.36
CA GLY A 49 11.97 -18.38 8.19
C GLY A 49 11.54 -19.01 9.51
N PHE A 50 12.28 -20.00 9.99
CA PHE A 50 12.00 -20.71 11.24
C PHE A 50 13.30 -21.20 11.88
N ASP A 51 13.21 -21.72 13.12
CA ASP A 51 14.40 -22.22 13.81
C ASP A 51 15.04 -23.37 13.02
N GLY A 52 16.32 -23.21 12.68
CA GLY A 52 17.06 -24.18 11.86
C GLY A 52 16.83 -24.11 10.35
N GLY A 53 16.10 -23.13 9.80
CA GLY A 53 16.03 -22.95 8.34
C GLY A 53 15.00 -21.95 7.81
N ASN A 54 14.70 -22.10 6.52
CA ASN A 54 13.68 -21.35 5.80
C ASN A 54 12.97 -22.28 4.79
N ASN A 55 11.95 -21.80 4.08
CA ASN A 55 11.28 -22.59 3.03
C ASN A 55 11.85 -22.39 1.61
N LEU A 56 13.07 -21.88 1.45
CA LEU A 56 13.68 -21.66 0.15
C LEU A 56 14.47 -22.90 -0.34
N LEU A 57 14.56 -23.07 -1.66
CA LEU A 57 15.48 -24.03 -2.27
C LEU A 57 16.92 -23.47 -2.32
N GLY A 58 17.90 -24.36 -2.19
CA GLY A 58 19.32 -24.00 -2.16
C GLY A 58 19.75 -23.34 -0.85
N ASP A 59 20.84 -22.58 -0.91
CA ASP A 59 21.42 -21.85 0.23
C ASP A 59 20.91 -20.39 0.31
N LEU A 60 19.73 -20.10 -0.26
CA LEU A 60 19.13 -18.77 -0.25
C LEU A 60 18.62 -18.40 1.15
N ASP A 61 18.85 -17.16 1.57
CA ASP A 61 18.26 -16.59 2.77
C ASP A 61 16.99 -15.79 2.45
N VAL A 62 16.14 -15.62 3.47
CA VAL A 62 14.84 -14.96 3.35
C VAL A 62 14.97 -13.48 2.97
N ALA A 63 16.00 -12.77 3.45
CA ALA A 63 16.18 -11.36 3.15
C ALA A 63 16.57 -11.15 1.67
N SER A 64 17.47 -11.98 1.14
CA SER A 64 17.84 -11.95 -0.29
C SER A 64 16.64 -12.28 -1.20
N ALA A 65 15.84 -13.30 -0.85
CA ALA A 65 14.63 -13.63 -1.60
C ALA A 65 13.57 -12.52 -1.50
N LEU A 66 13.40 -11.90 -0.32
CA LEU A 66 12.47 -10.80 -0.13
C LEU A 66 12.88 -9.56 -0.93
N ALA A 67 14.16 -9.21 -0.96
CA ALA A 67 14.67 -8.08 -1.76
C ALA A 67 14.34 -8.23 -3.25
N CYS A 68 14.36 -9.45 -3.77
CA CYS A 68 13.91 -9.76 -5.12
C CYS A 68 12.39 -9.68 -5.31
N LEU A 69 11.59 -10.05 -4.30
CA LEU A 69 10.13 -10.11 -4.38
C LEU A 69 9.43 -8.78 -4.09
N LEU A 70 10.06 -7.86 -3.37
CA LEU A 70 9.43 -6.60 -2.98
C LEU A 70 9.19 -5.59 -4.12
N PRO A 71 10.08 -5.40 -5.11
CA PRO A 71 9.88 -4.35 -6.13
C PRO A 71 8.57 -4.52 -6.89
N GLN A 72 7.72 -3.51 -6.89
CA GLN A 72 6.46 -3.54 -7.63
C GLN A 72 6.68 -3.13 -9.08
N GLY A 73 5.97 -3.79 -10.00
CA GLY A 73 5.97 -3.39 -11.40
C GLY A 73 5.24 -2.06 -11.62
N VAL A 74 5.57 -1.37 -12.71
CA VAL A 74 4.96 -0.10 -13.13
C VAL A 74 3.84 -0.29 -14.17
N ASN A 75 3.60 -1.52 -14.62
CA ASN A 75 2.58 -1.85 -15.62
C ASN A 75 1.21 -2.19 -15.03
N GLY A 76 1.02 -1.93 -13.73
CA GLY A 76 -0.23 -2.16 -13.02
C GLY A 76 -1.27 -1.06 -13.24
N CYS A 77 -2.38 -1.18 -12.53
CA CYS A 77 -3.34 -0.08 -12.40
C CYS A 77 -2.68 1.09 -11.67
N GLY A 78 -2.74 2.31 -12.22
CA GLY A 78 -2.21 3.53 -11.58
C GLY A 78 -3.05 4.06 -10.41
N PHE A 79 -3.97 3.25 -9.88
CA PHE A 79 -4.83 3.59 -8.74
C PHE A 79 -4.52 2.63 -7.60
N GLU A 80 -3.66 3.06 -6.69
CA GLU A 80 -3.08 2.21 -5.66
C GLU A 80 -4.12 1.76 -4.61
N SER A 81 -4.16 0.48 -4.25
CA SER A 81 -5.20 -0.08 -3.36
C SER A 81 -4.57 -0.88 -2.21
N GLN A 82 -3.67 -0.28 -1.44
CA GLN A 82 -2.94 -0.96 -0.35
C GLN A 82 -3.87 -1.56 0.70
N LEU A 83 -4.97 -0.87 1.04
CA LEU A 83 -5.91 -1.38 2.05
C LEU A 83 -6.66 -2.63 1.55
N GLU A 84 -7.18 -2.62 0.32
CA GLU A 84 -7.85 -3.80 -0.24
C GLU A 84 -6.85 -4.92 -0.54
N SER A 85 -5.63 -4.60 -0.97
CA SER A 85 -4.56 -5.57 -1.16
C SER A 85 -4.24 -6.31 0.14
N SER A 86 -4.02 -5.58 1.24
CA SER A 86 -3.77 -6.18 2.56
C SER A 86 -4.99 -6.95 3.09
N TYR A 87 -6.20 -6.42 2.91
CA TYR A 87 -7.44 -7.11 3.26
C TYR A 87 -7.57 -8.45 2.56
N LEU A 88 -7.39 -8.49 1.24
CA LEU A 88 -7.51 -9.72 0.45
C LEU A 88 -6.39 -10.71 0.78
N ALA A 89 -5.17 -10.25 1.02
CA ALA A 89 -4.07 -11.12 1.44
C ALA A 89 -4.39 -11.85 2.75
N LEU A 90 -4.88 -11.10 3.75
CA LEU A 90 -5.26 -11.64 5.06
C LEU A 90 -6.51 -12.53 4.98
N LEU A 91 -7.55 -12.09 4.26
CA LEU A 91 -8.78 -12.87 4.10
C LEU A 91 -8.52 -14.20 3.39
N ARG A 92 -7.84 -14.17 2.24
CA ARG A 92 -7.57 -15.36 1.42
C ARG A 92 -6.66 -16.37 2.11
N SER A 93 -5.82 -15.92 3.04
CA SER A 93 -4.99 -16.83 3.84
C SER A 93 -5.78 -17.75 4.78
N ASN A 94 -7.06 -17.51 4.97
CA ASN A 94 -7.97 -18.34 5.79
C ASN A 94 -8.94 -19.19 4.96
N ILE A 95 -8.85 -19.17 3.62
CA ILE A 95 -9.74 -19.92 2.73
C ILE A 95 -9.02 -21.19 2.26
N VAL A 96 -9.56 -22.38 2.58
CA VAL A 96 -8.91 -23.70 2.38
C VAL A 96 -8.37 -23.93 0.97
N ASP A 97 -9.07 -23.46 -0.06
CA ASP A 97 -8.73 -23.71 -1.46
C ASP A 97 -7.87 -22.60 -2.10
N GLU A 98 -7.42 -21.61 -1.33
CA GLU A 98 -6.56 -20.53 -1.80
C GLU A 98 -5.07 -20.85 -1.63
N LEU A 99 -4.24 -20.34 -2.53
CA LEU A 99 -2.78 -20.58 -2.52
C LEU A 99 -2.09 -20.11 -1.23
N ASN A 100 -2.67 -19.11 -0.56
CA ASN A 100 -2.12 -18.51 0.66
C ASN A 100 -2.68 -19.16 1.93
N TYR A 101 -3.49 -20.22 1.81
CA TYR A 101 -4.10 -20.87 2.95
C TYR A 101 -3.05 -21.38 3.95
N GLY A 102 -3.20 -20.98 5.22
CA GLY A 102 -2.28 -21.36 6.30
C GLY A 102 -1.06 -20.45 6.47
N PHE A 103 -0.98 -19.32 5.74
CA PHE A 103 0.00 -18.28 6.03
C PHE A 103 -0.19 -17.69 7.44
N LEU A 104 -1.44 -17.42 7.83
CA LEU A 104 -1.77 -16.95 9.18
C LEU A 104 -1.82 -18.13 10.16
N ARG A 105 -0.83 -18.23 11.04
CA ARG A 105 -0.77 -19.23 12.13
C ARG A 105 -1.43 -18.73 13.41
N SER A 106 -2.10 -19.57 14.17
CA SER A 106 -2.83 -19.13 15.37
C SER A 106 -1.88 -18.59 16.46
N GLU A 107 -0.72 -19.24 16.67
CA GLU A 107 0.26 -18.80 17.67
C GLU A 107 1.24 -17.69 17.22
N ALA A 108 1.04 -17.08 16.05
CA ALA A 108 1.94 -16.05 15.52
C ALA A 108 1.37 -14.65 15.69
N ALA A 109 2.18 -13.71 16.19
CA ALA A 109 1.88 -12.29 16.07
C ALA A 109 1.84 -11.86 14.59
N LEU A 110 1.09 -10.81 14.28
CA LEU A 110 0.90 -10.28 12.92
C LEU A 110 1.38 -8.84 12.80
N LEU A 111 2.35 -8.60 11.92
CA LEU A 111 2.73 -7.26 11.48
C LEU A 111 2.28 -7.05 10.03
N VAL A 112 1.47 -6.01 9.80
CA VAL A 112 1.16 -5.52 8.45
C VAL A 112 1.97 -4.26 8.22
N LEU A 113 2.87 -4.29 7.23
CA LEU A 113 3.65 -3.13 6.81
C LEU A 113 3.08 -2.60 5.49
N ILE A 114 2.56 -1.38 5.51
CA ILE A 114 2.08 -0.67 4.33
C ILE A 114 3.18 0.27 3.83
N VAL A 115 3.50 0.19 2.54
CA VAL A 115 4.45 1.09 1.87
C VAL A 115 3.77 1.67 0.63
N SER A 116 3.68 3.00 0.54
CA SER A 116 3.08 3.69 -0.61
C SER A 116 3.44 5.18 -0.59
N ASP A 117 3.56 5.78 -1.77
CA ASP A 117 3.72 7.22 -1.96
C ASP A 117 2.43 7.92 -2.44
N GLU A 118 1.34 7.17 -2.68
CA GLU A 118 0.06 7.67 -3.18
C GLU A 118 -1.10 7.56 -2.15
N ALA A 119 -2.28 8.02 -2.56
CA ALA A 119 -3.50 7.91 -1.78
C ALA A 119 -4.16 6.55 -2.03
N ASP A 120 -4.60 5.87 -0.96
CA ASP A 120 -5.33 4.62 -1.10
C ASP A 120 -6.65 4.81 -1.86
N CYS A 121 -6.79 4.04 -2.91
CA CYS A 121 -7.86 4.02 -3.89
C CYS A 121 -8.67 2.72 -3.82
N SER A 122 -8.68 2.06 -2.66
CA SER A 122 -9.35 0.77 -2.46
C SER A 122 -10.85 0.86 -2.75
N TYR A 123 -11.19 0.73 -4.04
CA TYR A 123 -12.49 1.08 -4.58
C TYR A 123 -13.44 -0.10 -4.53
N ASN A 124 -14.72 0.21 -4.37
CA ASN A 124 -15.77 -0.77 -4.50
C ASN A 124 -16.03 -1.00 -5.99
N LYS A 125 -15.85 -2.24 -6.45
CA LYS A 125 -15.96 -2.63 -7.88
C LYS A 125 -17.32 -2.33 -8.50
N ASP A 126 -18.39 -2.27 -7.71
CA ASP A 126 -19.71 -1.85 -8.18
C ASP A 126 -19.70 -0.41 -8.75
N TRP A 127 -18.68 0.39 -8.40
CA TRP A 127 -18.49 1.78 -8.80
C TRP A 127 -17.27 2.00 -9.68
N GLU A 128 -16.77 0.97 -10.39
CA GLU A 128 -15.62 1.09 -11.30
C GLU A 128 -15.78 2.18 -12.39
N THR A 129 -17.02 2.58 -12.67
CA THR A 129 -17.34 3.64 -13.62
C THR A 129 -16.78 5.01 -13.24
N ILE A 130 -16.35 5.23 -12.00
CA ILE A 130 -15.66 6.47 -11.62
C ILE A 130 -14.30 6.64 -12.31
N PHE A 131 -13.74 5.56 -12.88
CA PHE A 131 -12.49 5.57 -13.63
C PHE A 131 -12.69 5.55 -15.16
N ALA A 132 -13.93 5.43 -15.63
CA ALA A 132 -14.23 5.27 -17.05
C ALA A 132 -14.46 6.62 -17.74
N ALA A 133 -13.94 6.77 -18.96
CA ALA A 133 -14.08 7.99 -19.75
C ALA A 133 -15.55 8.34 -20.10
N ASP A 134 -16.41 7.33 -20.21
CA ASP A 134 -17.85 7.42 -20.41
C ASP A 134 -18.67 7.25 -19.13
N GLY A 135 -18.00 7.15 -17.97
CA GLY A 135 -18.61 7.00 -16.65
C GLY A 135 -18.82 8.32 -15.91
N ASN A 136 -19.00 8.22 -14.59
CA ASN A 136 -19.18 9.39 -13.71
C ASN A 136 -17.82 10.02 -13.38
N LYS A 137 -17.67 11.32 -13.65
CA LYS A 137 -16.40 12.05 -13.48
C LYS A 137 -16.37 12.99 -12.27
N ALA A 138 -17.25 12.79 -11.30
CA ALA A 138 -17.37 13.63 -10.10
C ALA A 138 -16.05 13.81 -9.32
N PHE A 139 -15.13 12.85 -9.43
CA PHE A 139 -13.85 12.84 -8.71
C PHE A 139 -12.64 13.19 -9.56
N TRP A 140 -12.81 13.44 -10.86
CA TRP A 140 -11.70 13.73 -11.75
C TRP A 140 -11.16 15.14 -11.48
N SER A 141 -9.85 15.33 -11.60
CA SER A 141 -9.24 16.67 -11.53
C SER A 141 -9.75 17.56 -12.66
N ASP A 142 -9.85 17.01 -13.87
CA ASP A 142 -10.52 17.61 -15.04
C ASP A 142 -11.59 16.66 -15.61
N PRO A 143 -12.88 16.95 -15.42
CA PRO A 143 -13.98 16.17 -16.01
C PRO A 143 -13.97 16.13 -17.56
N ASN A 144 -13.26 17.03 -18.22
CA ASN A 144 -13.13 17.06 -19.68
C ASN A 144 -11.95 16.24 -20.18
N ALA A 145 -11.09 15.74 -19.30
CA ALA A 145 -9.98 14.88 -19.67
C ALA A 145 -10.48 13.57 -20.30
N SER A 146 -9.60 12.96 -21.10
CA SER A 146 -9.86 11.66 -21.73
C SER A 146 -9.65 10.49 -20.78
N PHE A 147 -8.83 10.67 -19.73
CA PHE A 147 -8.51 9.65 -18.72
C PHE A 147 -8.44 10.32 -17.35
N PRO A 148 -8.78 9.59 -16.26
CA PRO A 148 -8.59 10.10 -14.91
C PRO A 148 -7.11 10.09 -14.51
N THR A 149 -6.79 10.90 -13.51
CA THR A 149 -5.52 10.87 -12.78
C THR A 149 -5.72 10.26 -11.39
N SER A 150 -4.62 9.95 -10.68
CA SER A 150 -4.66 9.48 -9.28
C SER A 150 -5.42 10.40 -8.33
N ALA A 151 -5.67 11.66 -8.73
CA ALA A 151 -6.53 12.59 -8.01
C ALA A 151 -7.93 12.03 -7.70
N VAL A 152 -8.45 11.10 -8.51
CA VAL A 152 -9.71 10.41 -8.23
C VAL A 152 -9.70 9.77 -6.84
N CYS A 153 -8.58 9.17 -6.44
CA CYS A 153 -8.43 8.47 -5.16
C CYS A 153 -8.50 9.43 -3.97
N TRP A 154 -7.79 10.56 -4.06
CA TRP A 154 -7.87 11.62 -3.06
C TRP A 154 -9.27 12.23 -3.01
N ASN A 155 -9.82 12.62 -4.16
CA ASN A 155 -11.10 13.30 -4.28
C ASN A 155 -12.27 12.43 -3.81
N ALA A 156 -12.22 11.11 -4.02
CA ALA A 156 -13.23 10.17 -3.58
C ALA A 156 -13.13 9.82 -2.09
N GLY A 157 -11.91 9.83 -1.53
CA GLY A 157 -11.63 9.26 -0.22
C GLY A 157 -11.34 10.24 0.90
N VAL A 158 -11.12 11.53 0.60
CA VAL A 158 -10.64 12.52 1.57
C VAL A 158 -11.49 13.79 1.56
N GLU A 159 -11.64 14.39 2.74
CA GLU A 159 -12.17 15.73 2.93
C GLU A 159 -11.22 16.53 3.82
N CYS A 160 -10.97 17.79 3.45
CA CYS A 160 -10.07 18.70 4.15
C CYS A 160 -10.81 19.94 4.65
N LEU A 161 -10.39 20.43 5.81
CA LEU A 161 -10.93 21.64 6.43
C LEU A 161 -9.81 22.70 6.55
N GLY A 162 -10.17 23.96 6.38
CA GLY A 162 -9.26 25.10 6.54
C GLY A 162 -8.80 25.71 5.23
N ASP A 163 -7.70 26.48 5.30
CA ASP A 163 -7.14 27.19 4.15
C ASP A 163 -6.43 26.22 3.20
N PRO A 164 -6.69 26.22 1.89
CA PRO A 164 -6.04 25.32 0.94
C PRO A 164 -4.51 25.43 0.87
N SER A 165 -3.93 26.58 1.21
CA SER A 165 -2.46 26.72 1.30
C SER A 165 -1.86 25.94 2.48
N LYS A 166 -2.68 25.59 3.47
CA LYS A 166 -2.34 24.77 4.64
C LYS A 166 -3.61 24.36 5.38
N TYR A 167 -4.18 23.21 5.00
CA TYR A 167 -5.39 22.73 5.65
C TYR A 167 -5.12 22.45 7.14
N SER A 168 -6.10 22.70 7.99
CA SER A 168 -6.00 22.40 9.42
C SER A 168 -6.10 20.91 9.70
N SER A 169 -6.84 20.19 8.86
CA SER A 169 -7.06 18.75 8.99
C SER A 169 -7.57 18.18 7.67
N CYS A 170 -7.20 16.93 7.37
CA CYS A 170 -7.87 16.10 6.38
C CYS A 170 -8.19 14.75 7.01
N SER A 171 -9.34 14.19 6.66
CA SER A 171 -9.83 12.91 7.18
C SER A 171 -10.41 12.05 6.08
N ALA A 172 -10.37 10.73 6.28
CA ALA A 172 -11.02 9.79 5.40
C ALA A 172 -12.54 9.97 5.47
N VAL A 173 -13.19 9.92 4.31
CA VAL A 173 -14.65 10.04 4.18
C VAL A 173 -15.19 9.01 3.22
N ASN A 174 -16.48 8.72 3.36
CA ASN A 174 -17.21 7.87 2.42
C ASN A 174 -18.06 8.78 1.53
N LYS A 175 -17.80 8.76 0.23
CA LYS A 175 -18.60 9.48 -0.78
C LYS A 175 -19.34 8.50 -1.68
N ASP A 176 -20.56 8.85 -2.06
CA ASP A 176 -21.30 8.14 -3.11
C ASP A 176 -20.80 8.52 -4.51
N VAL A 177 -21.37 7.92 -5.55
CA VAL A 177 -20.93 8.14 -6.95
C VAL A 177 -20.99 9.59 -7.41
N ASP A 178 -21.85 10.41 -6.79
CA ASP A 178 -22.03 11.81 -7.11
C ASP A 178 -21.16 12.74 -6.22
N GLY A 179 -20.33 12.17 -5.36
CA GLY A 179 -19.45 12.90 -4.46
C GLY A 179 -20.09 13.35 -3.15
N ASN A 180 -21.32 12.93 -2.85
CA ASN A 180 -21.99 13.29 -1.60
C ASN A 180 -21.56 12.36 -0.47
N SER A 181 -21.43 12.90 0.74
CA SER A 181 -21.13 12.09 1.93
C SER A 181 -22.21 11.04 2.17
N THR A 182 -21.81 9.80 2.41
CA THR A 182 -22.73 8.68 2.63
C THR A 182 -22.31 7.85 3.85
N ASN A 183 -23.30 7.36 4.59
CA ASN A 183 -23.10 6.39 5.67
C ASN A 183 -23.51 4.97 5.24
N THR A 184 -23.94 4.78 3.99
CA THR A 184 -24.34 3.48 3.46
C THR A 184 -23.11 2.81 2.81
N PRO A 185 -22.57 1.72 3.38
CA PRO A 185 -21.31 1.13 2.90
C PRO A 185 -21.32 0.72 1.43
N SER A 186 -22.44 0.18 0.93
CA SER A 186 -22.58 -0.22 -0.47
C SER A 186 -22.68 0.95 -1.44
N ALA A 187 -23.07 2.14 -0.96
CA ALA A 187 -23.12 3.34 -1.77
C ALA A 187 -21.76 4.04 -1.86
N ALA A 188 -20.83 3.73 -0.96
CA ALA A 188 -19.50 4.34 -0.96
C ALA A 188 -18.67 3.81 -2.15
N VAL A 189 -18.07 4.73 -2.90
CA VAL A 189 -17.26 4.38 -4.09
C VAL A 189 -15.90 3.82 -3.71
N LEU A 190 -15.36 4.24 -2.58
CA LEU A 190 -14.25 3.56 -1.91
C LEU A 190 -14.81 2.73 -0.77
N HIS A 191 -14.23 1.54 -0.55
CA HIS A 191 -14.63 0.72 0.58
C HIS A 191 -14.42 1.52 1.90
N PRO A 192 -15.42 1.55 2.80
CA PRO A 192 -15.28 2.24 4.08
C PRO A 192 -14.16 1.64 4.93
N LEU A 193 -13.43 2.47 5.69
CA LEU A 193 -12.33 2.00 6.54
C LEU A 193 -12.76 0.96 7.59
N SER A 194 -14.04 0.97 7.98
CA SER A 194 -14.61 -0.04 8.89
C SER A 194 -14.50 -1.47 8.36
N ARG A 195 -14.42 -1.66 7.03
CA ARG A 195 -14.13 -2.97 6.41
C ARG A 195 -12.77 -3.51 6.85
N TYR A 196 -11.74 -2.66 6.78
CA TYR A 196 -10.36 -3.02 7.10
C TYR A 196 -10.16 -3.15 8.60
N GLN A 197 -10.65 -2.17 9.35
CA GLN A 197 -10.60 -2.19 10.81
C GLN A 197 -11.37 -3.37 11.40
N GLY A 198 -12.50 -3.75 10.78
CA GLY A 198 -13.29 -4.92 11.18
C GLY A 198 -12.48 -6.22 11.07
N LEU A 199 -11.88 -6.48 9.89
CA LEU A 199 -11.05 -7.69 9.71
C LEU A 199 -9.85 -7.70 10.68
N LEU A 200 -9.17 -6.57 10.84
CA LEU A 200 -8.04 -6.48 11.78
C LEU A 200 -8.49 -6.71 13.23
N SER A 201 -9.70 -6.26 13.60
CA SER A 201 -10.29 -6.49 14.92
C SER A 201 -10.60 -7.96 15.17
N GLU A 202 -11.14 -8.65 14.16
CA GLU A 202 -11.38 -10.09 14.23
C GLU A 202 -10.05 -10.86 14.38
N LEU A 203 -9.04 -10.53 13.58
CA LEU A 203 -7.73 -11.16 13.67
C LEU A 203 -7.04 -10.88 15.01
N ALA A 204 -7.09 -9.65 15.51
CA ALA A 204 -6.44 -9.27 16.76
C ALA A 204 -6.99 -10.03 17.98
N ALA A 205 -8.25 -10.48 17.94
CA ALA A 205 -8.84 -11.27 19.01
C ALA A 205 -8.16 -12.65 19.19
N ASP A 206 -7.58 -13.18 18.10
CA ASP A 206 -7.00 -14.53 18.04
C ASP A 206 -5.46 -14.51 17.91
N LYS A 207 -4.82 -13.33 18.00
CA LYS A 207 -3.37 -13.17 17.79
C LYS A 207 -2.67 -12.71 19.08
N PRO A 208 -1.44 -13.19 19.36
CA PRO A 208 -0.65 -12.70 20.50
C PRO A 208 -0.41 -11.19 20.45
N ALA A 209 -0.14 -10.67 19.25
CA ALA A 209 -0.03 -9.24 18.96
C ALA A 209 -0.42 -8.97 17.50
N LEU A 210 -0.97 -7.79 17.23
CA LEU A 210 -1.26 -7.30 15.89
C LEU A 210 -0.86 -5.83 15.78
N ARG A 211 -0.08 -5.48 14.75
CA ARG A 211 0.27 -4.09 14.40
C ARG A 211 0.11 -3.79 12.91
N VAL A 212 -0.20 -2.54 12.61
CA VAL A 212 -0.15 -1.98 11.26
C VAL A 212 0.79 -0.78 11.23
N ALA A 213 1.94 -0.94 10.58
CA ALA A 213 2.92 0.11 10.35
C ALA A 213 2.77 0.72 8.95
N LEU A 214 3.15 1.99 8.80
CA LEU A 214 3.05 2.73 7.55
C LEU A 214 4.38 3.43 7.21
N ILE A 215 4.89 3.17 6.02
CA ILE A 215 5.89 4.01 5.36
C ILE A 215 5.15 4.76 4.25
N GLY A 216 4.89 6.05 4.46
CA GLY A 216 3.99 6.82 3.62
C GLY A 216 4.44 8.26 3.38
N GLY A 217 3.65 9.04 2.64
CA GLY A 217 3.92 10.46 2.42
C GLY A 217 3.75 11.31 3.70
N VAL A 218 4.79 11.33 4.52
CA VAL A 218 4.87 12.11 5.77
C VAL A 218 6.27 12.70 5.89
N ASN A 219 6.45 13.71 6.75
CA ASN A 219 7.79 14.22 7.04
C ASN A 219 8.60 13.25 7.92
N ALA A 220 9.86 13.59 8.20
CA ALA A 220 10.78 12.77 9.01
C ALA A 220 10.28 12.46 10.44
N ASN A 221 9.27 13.18 10.94
CA ASN A 221 8.66 12.94 12.25
C ASN A 221 7.34 12.14 12.15
N GLY A 222 7.03 11.56 10.99
CA GLY A 222 5.79 10.79 10.78
C GLY A 222 4.53 11.66 10.65
N ILE A 223 4.67 12.96 10.40
CA ILE A 223 3.55 13.91 10.34
C ILE A 223 3.24 14.29 8.89
N PRO A 224 2.00 14.12 8.40
CA PRO A 224 1.60 14.57 7.07
C PRO A 224 1.45 16.09 6.99
N THR A 225 1.73 16.66 5.82
CA THR A 225 1.40 18.05 5.48
C THR A 225 0.25 18.06 4.50
N TYR A 226 -0.77 18.90 4.72
CA TYR A 226 -1.92 19.03 3.83
C TYR A 226 -1.94 20.43 3.23
N ALA A 227 -1.67 20.56 1.94
CA ALA A 227 -1.74 21.81 1.20
C ALA A 227 -1.95 21.52 -0.28
N ASP A 228 -2.74 22.36 -0.95
CA ASP A 228 -2.83 22.37 -2.40
C ASP A 228 -1.51 22.86 -3.00
N ALA A 229 -1.06 22.20 -4.07
CA ALA A 229 0.08 22.63 -4.85
C ALA A 229 -0.30 23.43 -6.10
N GLY A 230 -1.60 23.65 -6.38
CA GLY A 230 -2.06 24.20 -7.67
C GLY A 230 -1.39 25.52 -8.13
N MET A 231 -0.97 26.37 -7.19
CA MET A 231 -0.30 27.63 -7.50
C MET A 231 1.21 27.51 -7.77
N ILE A 232 1.84 26.43 -7.30
CA ILE A 232 3.30 26.22 -7.33
C ILE A 232 3.66 25.08 -8.30
N ASP A 233 2.86 24.03 -8.28
CA ASP A 233 2.96 22.83 -9.11
C ASP A 233 1.56 22.36 -9.54
N PRO A 234 0.95 23.03 -10.54
CA PRO A 234 -0.38 22.69 -11.04
C PRO A 234 -0.43 21.28 -11.64
N SER A 235 0.68 20.79 -12.20
CA SER A 235 0.75 19.44 -12.76
C SER A 235 0.61 18.38 -11.68
N PHE A 236 1.32 18.54 -10.56
CA PHE A 236 1.21 17.59 -9.44
C PHE A 236 -0.18 17.64 -8.81
N GLN A 237 -0.73 18.84 -8.61
CA GLN A 237 -2.10 19.00 -8.09
C GLN A 237 -3.13 18.30 -8.99
N ASP A 238 -3.02 18.44 -10.32
CA ASP A 238 -3.90 17.77 -11.27
C ASP A 238 -3.73 16.25 -11.24
N SER A 239 -2.50 15.75 -11.11
CA SER A 239 -2.22 14.31 -11.07
C SER A 239 -2.72 13.63 -9.79
N PHE A 240 -2.66 14.32 -8.64
CA PHE A 240 -2.86 13.68 -7.33
C PHE A 240 -3.97 14.27 -6.45
N GLY A 241 -4.56 15.40 -6.84
CA GLY A 241 -5.66 16.05 -6.11
C GLY A 241 -5.22 16.82 -4.86
N ILE A 242 -3.94 16.79 -4.51
CA ILE A 242 -3.33 17.49 -3.38
C ILE A 242 -1.84 17.73 -3.66
N GLY A 243 -1.23 18.68 -2.94
CA GLY A 243 0.22 18.85 -2.94
C GLY A 243 0.97 17.75 -2.18
N PRO A 244 2.30 17.65 -2.40
CA PRO A 244 3.11 16.63 -1.76
C PRO A 244 3.25 16.89 -0.25
N SER A 245 3.21 15.81 0.52
CA SER A 245 3.44 15.81 1.97
C SER A 245 4.92 15.70 2.31
N CYS A 246 5.68 14.96 1.49
CA CYS A 246 7.13 14.88 1.55
C CYS A 246 7.74 14.95 0.15
N ILE A 247 8.98 15.42 0.11
CA ILE A 247 9.78 15.58 -1.10
C ILE A 247 11.21 15.16 -0.74
N ALA A 248 11.87 14.40 -1.60
CA ALA A 248 13.30 14.09 -1.50
C ALA A 248 13.96 14.14 -2.88
N ASP A 249 15.29 14.19 -2.91
CA ASP A 249 16.04 14.11 -4.16
C ASP A 249 15.91 12.70 -4.74
N ASP A 250 15.74 12.61 -6.06
CA ASP A 250 15.71 11.32 -6.74
C ASP A 250 17.14 10.72 -6.76
N PRO A 251 17.37 9.56 -6.11
CA PRO A 251 18.70 8.97 -6.03
C PRO A 251 19.18 8.42 -7.38
N PHE A 252 18.28 8.22 -8.33
CA PHE A 252 18.57 7.65 -9.64
C PHE A 252 18.64 8.71 -10.74
N LEU A 253 17.97 9.86 -10.55
CA LEU A 253 17.92 10.94 -11.53
C LEU A 253 18.30 12.29 -10.90
N PRO A 254 19.61 12.62 -10.81
CA PRO A 254 20.08 13.85 -10.19
C PRO A 254 19.40 15.12 -10.73
N GLY A 255 18.91 15.95 -9.82
CA GLY A 255 18.18 17.19 -10.14
C GLY A 255 16.67 17.01 -10.29
N ASN A 256 16.16 15.77 -10.17
CA ASN A 256 14.73 15.50 -9.98
C ASN A 256 14.43 15.25 -8.51
N SER A 257 13.15 15.34 -8.16
CA SER A 257 12.67 15.06 -6.81
C SER A 257 11.58 14.00 -6.86
N ILE A 258 11.65 13.04 -5.93
CA ILE A 258 10.55 12.15 -5.60
C ILE A 258 9.59 12.87 -4.65
N LYS A 259 8.30 12.65 -4.82
CA LYS A 259 7.22 13.34 -4.10
C LYS A 259 6.19 12.30 -3.69
N ALA A 260 5.70 12.38 -2.46
CA ALA A 260 4.62 11.51 -1.99
C ALA A 260 3.47 12.33 -1.43
N VAL A 261 2.24 11.86 -1.68
CA VAL A 261 1.01 12.50 -1.21
C VAL A 261 0.70 12.09 0.24
N PRO A 262 -0.09 12.89 0.97
CA PRO A 262 -0.49 12.54 2.33
C PRO A 262 -1.32 11.24 2.39
N PRO A 263 -0.95 10.21 3.18
CA PRO A 263 -1.57 8.89 3.13
C PRO A 263 -2.81 8.79 4.05
N VAL A 264 -3.77 9.72 3.96
CA VAL A 264 -4.85 9.92 4.96
C VAL A 264 -5.56 8.62 5.38
N ARG A 265 -6.08 7.85 4.41
CA ARG A 265 -6.83 6.61 4.65
C ARG A 265 -5.96 5.54 5.31
N MET A 266 -4.75 5.32 4.80
CA MET A 266 -3.79 4.35 5.36
C MET A 266 -3.31 4.76 6.75
N LEU A 267 -3.10 6.05 6.97
CA LEU A 267 -2.67 6.62 8.24
C LEU A 267 -3.72 6.44 9.33
N GLU A 268 -5.00 6.61 9.02
CA GLU A 268 -6.09 6.36 9.97
C GLU A 268 -6.16 4.89 10.38
N VAL A 269 -5.99 3.97 9.43
CA VAL A 269 -5.90 2.52 9.74
C VAL A 269 -4.66 2.25 10.62
N SER A 270 -3.47 2.68 10.20
CA SER A 270 -2.22 2.43 10.94
C SER A 270 -2.25 2.99 12.37
N LYS A 271 -2.74 4.22 12.56
CA LYS A 271 -2.90 4.83 13.90
C LYS A 271 -3.84 4.07 14.82
N SER A 272 -4.79 3.31 14.27
CA SER A 272 -5.69 2.47 15.08
C SER A 272 -5.00 1.19 15.58
N TRP A 273 -3.79 0.88 15.08
CA TRP A 273 -3.11 -0.42 15.23
C TRP A 273 -1.61 -0.28 15.50
N GLY A 274 -1.22 0.62 16.42
CA GLY A 274 0.17 0.81 16.84
C GLY A 274 0.77 2.13 16.36
N GLY A 275 0.41 2.59 15.14
CA GLY A 275 0.72 3.93 14.66
C GLY A 275 2.20 4.18 14.36
N ASP A 276 2.98 3.14 14.10
CA ASP A 276 4.38 3.26 13.67
C ASP A 276 4.40 3.82 12.23
N VAL A 277 4.77 5.10 12.09
CA VAL A 277 4.66 5.85 10.83
C VAL A 277 6.00 6.48 10.46
N ALA A 278 6.49 6.19 9.25
CA ALA A 278 7.73 6.73 8.73
C ALA A 278 7.55 7.32 7.32
N SER A 279 8.49 8.17 6.91
CA SER A 279 8.48 8.81 5.60
C SER A 279 8.96 7.87 4.50
N VAL A 280 8.18 7.76 3.42
CA VAL A 280 8.60 7.11 2.18
C VAL A 280 9.68 7.91 1.44
N CYS A 281 9.80 9.21 1.72
CA CYS A 281 10.85 10.08 1.16
C CYS A 281 12.17 10.01 1.94
N ALA A 282 12.34 9.06 2.87
CA ALA A 282 13.60 8.91 3.58
C ALA A 282 14.67 8.26 2.68
N ASP A 283 15.93 8.71 2.79
CA ASP A 283 17.07 8.13 2.06
C ASP A 283 17.24 6.61 2.31
N SER A 284 16.74 6.12 3.44
CA SER A 284 16.74 4.71 3.81
C SER A 284 15.63 4.38 4.79
N PHE A 285 15.06 3.19 4.65
CA PHE A 285 14.07 2.65 5.60
C PHE A 285 14.70 1.84 6.74
N ILE A 286 16.03 1.69 6.80
CA ILE A 286 16.69 0.82 7.81
C ILE A 286 16.32 1.23 9.24
N ALA A 287 16.39 2.53 9.56
CA ALA A 287 16.06 3.01 10.89
C ALA A 287 14.58 2.77 11.23
N ALA A 288 13.68 3.16 10.32
CA ALA A 288 12.24 2.97 10.48
C ALA A 288 11.85 1.51 10.64
N LEU A 289 12.39 0.61 9.80
CA LEU A 289 12.14 -0.83 9.89
C LEU A 289 12.69 -1.42 11.19
N GLY A 290 13.85 -0.94 11.66
CA GLY A 290 14.40 -1.34 12.96
C GLY A 290 13.53 -0.93 14.13
N GLU A 291 12.96 0.29 14.10
CA GLU A 291 12.02 0.79 15.11
C GLU A 291 10.70 0.01 15.09
N ILE A 292 10.10 -0.18 13.91
CA ILE A 292 8.88 -0.98 13.71
C ILE A 292 9.08 -2.41 14.23
N ALA A 293 10.20 -3.06 13.85
CA ALA A 293 10.51 -4.40 14.30
C ALA A 293 10.70 -4.46 15.83
N SER A 294 11.40 -3.49 16.41
CA SER A 294 11.63 -3.44 17.86
C SER A 294 10.31 -3.26 18.63
N ALA A 295 9.43 -2.36 18.15
CA ALA A 295 8.11 -2.14 18.72
C ALA A 295 7.24 -3.39 18.63
N PHE A 296 7.22 -4.06 17.48
CA PHE A 296 6.46 -5.28 17.27
C PHE A 296 6.95 -6.45 18.14
N VAL A 297 8.26 -6.64 18.25
CA VAL A 297 8.84 -7.69 19.11
C VAL A 297 8.55 -7.41 20.59
N SER A 298 8.48 -6.14 21.02
CA SER A 298 8.18 -5.80 22.41
C SER A 298 6.74 -6.09 22.85
N ASP A 299 5.84 -6.31 21.89
CA ASP A 299 4.45 -6.69 22.17
C ASP A 299 4.25 -8.22 22.31
N CYS A 300 5.27 -9.02 21.99
CA CYS A 300 5.24 -10.49 22.02
C CYS A 300 5.88 -11.05 23.30
#